data_AF-A0A920W111-F1
#
_entry.id   AF-A0A920W111-F1
#
_cell.length_a   1.000
_cell.length_b   1.000
_cell.length_c   1.000
_cell.angle_alpha   90.00
_cell.angle_beta   90.00
_cell.angle_gamma   90.00
#
_symmetry.space_group_name_H-M   'P 1'
#
loop_
_entity.id
_entity.type
_entity.pdbx_description
1 polymer ?
#
loop_
_entity_poly.entity_id
_entity_poly.type
_entity_poly.pdbx_seq_one_letter_code
_entity_poly.pdbx_strand_id
1 'polypeptide(L)'
;MVPPYDPYEGIPLETGYITSSSHQSLVNDTIVVGNSAEQGYHQARIENVPGDILGYDARTGQFKWKFNVIPQPGEYGHETWENDAWEWTEMYLLGPTFCPPRERPGLYSNNSATIDYYGGFRPGDNLFAASIIALNASTGKGHGTSSLCIMRFGTSIHQRHQSHWILMSMVAIFLQ
;
A
#
# COMPACT_ATOMS: atom_id res chain seq x y z
N MET A 1 23.46 -3.18 10.64
CA MET A 1 22.57 -2.32 11.42
C MET A 1 21.77 -3.26 12.32
N VAL A 2 21.87 -3.15 13.64
CA VAL A 2 21.03 -3.97 14.54
C VAL A 2 19.59 -3.48 14.34
N PRO A 3 18.62 -4.35 14.05
CA PRO A 3 17.23 -3.93 13.92
C PRO A 3 16.77 -3.25 15.22
N PRO A 4 15.98 -2.16 15.17
CA PRO A 4 15.52 -1.46 16.37
C PRO A 4 14.61 -2.31 17.27
N TYR A 5 14.12 -3.45 16.76
CA TYR A 5 13.22 -4.38 17.44
C TYR A 5 13.77 -5.81 17.36
N ASP A 6 13.46 -6.61 18.37
CA ASP A 6 13.80 -8.04 18.40
C ASP A 6 12.92 -8.78 17.37
N PRO A 7 13.50 -9.58 16.44
CA PRO A 7 12.71 -10.30 15.44
C PRO A 7 11.78 -11.39 16.02
N TYR A 8 12.02 -11.87 17.24
CA TYR A 8 11.19 -12.85 17.92
C TYR A 8 10.03 -12.21 18.68
N GLU A 9 10.22 -11.00 19.21
CA GLU A 9 9.18 -10.27 19.94
C GLU A 9 8.40 -9.30 19.03
N GLY A 10 8.99 -8.86 17.92
CA GLY A 10 8.37 -7.95 16.96
C GLY A 10 8.27 -6.51 17.46
N ILE A 11 7.29 -5.77 16.91
CA ILE A 11 6.97 -4.41 17.34
C ILE A 11 5.99 -4.43 18.53
N PRO A 12 6.11 -3.50 19.50
CA PRO A 12 5.12 -3.37 20.56
C PRO A 12 3.72 -3.12 19.98
N LEU A 13 2.71 -3.82 20.51
CA LEU A 13 1.32 -3.72 20.02
C LEU A 13 0.77 -2.30 20.13
N GLU A 14 1.26 -1.51 21.08
CA GLU A 14 0.92 -0.10 21.27
C GLU A 14 1.36 0.76 20.10
N THR A 15 2.46 0.40 19.43
CA THR A 15 2.98 1.11 18.25
C THR A 15 2.18 0.77 17.00
N GLY A 16 1.76 -0.48 16.88
CA GLY A 16 1.12 -0.97 15.67
C GLY A 16 1.11 -2.49 15.61
N TYR A 17 0.47 -3.03 14.58
CA TYR A 17 0.43 -4.46 14.32
C TYR A 17 0.68 -4.71 12.83
N ILE A 18 1.78 -5.37 12.52
CA ILE A 18 2.15 -5.77 11.16
C ILE A 18 2.52 -7.25 11.15
N THR A 19 1.97 -7.97 10.18
CA THR A 19 2.17 -9.40 9.99
C THR A 19 2.35 -9.71 8.51
N SER A 20 2.53 -10.99 8.17
CA SER A 20 2.53 -11.45 6.79
C SER A 20 1.64 -12.67 6.68
N SER A 21 0.49 -12.52 6.03
CA SER A 21 -0.43 -13.63 5.71
C SER A 21 -0.51 -13.88 4.20
N SER A 22 -0.05 -12.93 3.38
CA SER A 22 -0.08 -13.02 1.93
C SER A 22 1.11 -13.79 1.37
N HIS A 23 0.87 -14.54 0.29
CA HIS A 23 1.93 -15.26 -0.42
C HIS A 23 2.96 -14.28 -0.97
N GLN A 24 4.24 -14.53 -0.73
CA GLN A 24 5.31 -13.74 -1.32
C GLN A 24 5.50 -14.13 -2.80
N SER A 25 5.82 -13.15 -3.65
CA SER A 25 6.13 -13.41 -5.06
C SER A 25 7.62 -13.52 -5.28
N LEU A 26 8.05 -14.57 -5.98
CA LEU A 26 9.40 -14.66 -6.53
C LEU A 26 9.35 -14.32 -8.02
N VAL A 27 9.92 -13.18 -8.39
CA VAL A 27 10.01 -12.74 -9.78
C VAL A 27 11.49 -12.55 -10.11
N ASN A 28 11.99 -13.33 -11.07
CA ASN A 28 13.43 -13.39 -11.38
C ASN A 28 14.23 -13.74 -10.11
N ASP A 29 15.15 -12.85 -9.70
CA ASP A 29 15.97 -12.98 -8.49
C ASP A 29 15.49 -12.05 -7.36
N THR A 30 14.24 -11.56 -7.41
CA THR A 30 13.66 -10.75 -6.33
C THR A 30 12.49 -11.47 -5.66
N ILE A 31 12.55 -11.61 -4.34
CA ILE A 31 11.40 -11.92 -3.50
C ILE A 31 10.72 -10.60 -3.16
N VAL A 32 9.45 -10.47 -3.51
CA VAL A 32 8.60 -9.34 -3.14
C VAL A 32 7.72 -9.74 -1.97
N VAL A 33 7.90 -9.01 -0.87
CA VAL A 33 7.25 -9.24 0.42
C VAL A 33 6.26 -8.10 0.64
N GLY A 34 5.01 -8.48 0.89
CA GLY A 34 4.01 -7.56 1.40
C GLY A 34 3.76 -7.78 2.87
N ASN A 35 2.85 -6.99 3.42
CA ASN A 35 2.39 -7.12 4.79
C ASN A 35 0.89 -7.40 4.84
N SER A 36 0.45 -7.78 6.02
CA SER A 36 -0.94 -7.86 6.46
C SER A 36 -1.04 -7.14 7.79
N ALA A 37 -2.20 -6.60 8.09
CA ALA A 37 -2.49 -6.02 9.39
C ALA A 37 -3.84 -6.53 9.89
N GLU A 38 -4.30 -5.99 11.02
CA GLU A 38 -5.64 -6.25 11.53
C GLU A 38 -6.70 -5.80 10.50
N GLN A 39 -7.76 -6.60 10.33
CA GLN A 39 -8.84 -6.29 9.39
C GLN A 39 -9.58 -5.03 9.84
N GLY A 40 -9.95 -4.16 8.89
CA GLY A 40 -10.44 -2.82 9.22
C GLY A 40 -11.70 -2.76 10.08
N TYR A 41 -12.58 -3.77 10.02
CA TYR A 41 -13.75 -3.87 10.91
C TYR A 41 -13.42 -4.14 12.38
N HIS A 42 -12.21 -4.61 12.68
CA HIS A 42 -11.74 -4.89 14.05
C HIS A 42 -10.77 -3.83 14.57
N GLN A 43 -10.35 -2.88 13.72
CA GLN A 43 -9.42 -1.83 14.12
C GLN A 43 -10.09 -0.87 15.12
N ALA A 44 -9.54 -0.84 16.34
CA ALA A 44 -9.99 0.05 17.41
C ALA A 44 -9.33 1.44 17.38
N ARG A 45 -8.33 1.64 16.50
CA ARG A 45 -7.54 2.87 16.39
C ARG A 45 -7.38 3.30 14.93
N ILE A 46 -7.10 4.58 14.73
CA ILE A 46 -6.85 5.14 13.38
C ILE A 46 -5.37 4.98 12.98
N GLU A 47 -4.48 4.86 13.97
CA GLU A 47 -3.03 4.78 13.80
C GLU A 47 -2.54 3.35 13.65
N ASN A 48 -1.70 3.07 12.65
CA ASN A 48 -1.00 1.78 12.56
C ASN A 48 0.26 1.87 11.66
N VAL A 49 1.06 0.80 11.60
CA VAL A 49 2.33 0.77 10.84
C VAL A 49 2.06 0.70 9.34
N PRO A 50 2.64 1.61 8.52
CA PRO A 50 2.51 1.55 7.07
C PRO A 50 2.98 0.22 6.48
N GLY A 51 2.14 -0.39 5.65
CA GLY A 51 2.45 -1.62 4.95
C GLY A 51 3.10 -1.39 3.60
N ASP A 52 4.41 -1.16 3.63
CA ASP A 52 5.19 -0.97 2.43
C ASP A 52 5.48 -2.30 1.71
N ILE A 53 5.67 -2.22 0.39
CA ILE A 53 6.11 -3.37 -0.41
C ILE A 53 7.64 -3.39 -0.40
N LEU A 54 8.22 -4.54 -0.04
CA LEU A 54 9.66 -4.71 0.07
C LEU A 54 10.19 -5.70 -0.96
N GLY A 55 11.34 -5.39 -1.55
CA GLY A 55 12.06 -6.26 -2.46
C GLY A 55 13.37 -6.75 -1.85
N TYR A 56 13.57 -8.07 -1.86
CA TYR A 56 14.79 -8.72 -1.38
C TYR A 56 15.42 -9.59 -2.46
N ASP A 57 16.75 -9.71 -2.44
CA ASP A 57 17.46 -10.63 -3.30
C ASP A 57 17.18 -12.07 -2.89
N ALA A 58 16.69 -12.88 -3.83
CA ALA A 58 16.24 -14.25 -3.55
C ALA A 58 17.37 -15.20 -3.14
N ARG A 59 18.63 -14.87 -3.48
CA ARG A 59 19.78 -15.74 -3.24
C ARG A 59 20.50 -15.37 -1.96
N THR A 60 20.57 -14.09 -1.65
CA THR A 60 21.36 -13.54 -0.53
C THR A 60 20.48 -13.06 0.63
N GLY A 61 19.19 -12.83 0.40
CA GLY A 61 18.29 -12.20 1.38
C GLY A 61 18.55 -10.71 1.58
N GLN A 62 19.43 -10.09 0.79
CA GLN A 62 19.75 -8.67 0.94
C GLN A 62 18.59 -7.78 0.50
N PHE A 63 18.35 -6.71 1.26
CA PHE A 63 17.37 -5.69 0.90
C PHE A 63 17.77 -4.99 -0.42
N LYS A 64 16.80 -4.87 -1.34
CA LYS A 64 17.00 -4.22 -2.65
C LYS A 64 16.30 -2.88 -2.75
N TRP A 65 15.01 -2.84 -2.41
CA TRP A 65 14.18 -1.66 -2.58
C TRP A 65 12.94 -1.70 -1.68
N LYS A 66 12.36 -0.52 -1.45
CA LYS A 66 11.08 -0.32 -0.76
C LYS A 66 10.19 0.56 -1.65
N PHE A 67 8.92 0.19 -1.75
CA PHE A 67 7.89 1.01 -2.35
C PHE A 67 6.93 1.47 -1.26
N ASN A 68 6.86 2.79 -1.07
CA ASN A 68 5.93 3.40 -0.12
C ASN A 68 4.52 3.28 -0.66
N VAL A 69 3.69 2.49 0.01
CA VAL A 69 2.30 2.28 -0.42
C VAL A 69 1.44 3.51 -0.12
N ILE A 70 1.73 4.18 0.99
CA ILE A 70 1.23 5.52 1.30
C ILE A 70 2.31 6.52 0.84
N PRO A 71 2.04 7.35 -0.18
CA PRO A 71 3.02 8.29 -0.72
C PRO A 71 3.53 9.28 0.34
N GLN A 72 4.85 9.38 0.42
CA GLN A 72 5.57 10.32 1.28
C GLN A 72 5.62 11.72 0.64
N PRO A 73 5.95 12.78 1.40
CA PRO A 73 6.14 14.12 0.84
C PRO A 73 7.07 14.12 -0.38
N GLY A 74 6.57 14.60 -1.51
CA GLY A 74 7.29 14.62 -2.80
C GLY A 74 7.07 13.41 -3.70
N GLU A 75 6.33 12.38 -3.24
CA GLU A 75 5.89 11.25 -4.06
C GLU A 75 4.52 11.53 -4.70
N TYR A 76 4.26 10.91 -5.85
CA TYR A 76 2.98 11.05 -6.55
C TYR A 76 1.82 10.53 -5.70
N GLY A 77 0.74 11.30 -5.64
CA GLY A 77 -0.47 10.95 -4.90
C GLY A 77 -0.43 11.40 -3.44
N HIS A 78 0.69 11.94 -2.96
CA HIS A 78 0.80 12.50 -1.61
C HIS A 78 -0.18 13.66 -1.39
N GLU A 79 -0.39 14.49 -2.41
CA GLU A 79 -1.33 15.60 -2.39
C GLU A 79 -2.79 15.19 -2.19
N THR A 80 -3.09 13.90 -2.32
CA THR A 80 -4.43 13.34 -2.11
C THR A 80 -4.73 12.94 -0.67
N TRP A 81 -3.76 13.11 0.23
CA TRP A 81 -3.89 12.87 1.67
C TRP A 81 -3.99 14.19 2.40
N GLU A 82 -5.20 14.56 2.82
CA GLU A 82 -5.43 15.79 3.58
C GLU A 82 -5.13 15.58 5.07
N ASN A 83 -4.92 16.68 5.81
CA ASN A 83 -4.68 16.72 7.26
C ASN A 83 -3.54 15.81 7.75
N ASP A 84 -2.52 15.61 6.91
CA ASP A 84 -1.37 14.75 7.21
C ASP A 84 -1.77 13.31 7.58
N ALA A 85 -2.91 12.84 7.06
CA ALA A 85 -3.43 11.50 7.35
C ALA A 85 -2.46 10.37 6.99
N TRP A 86 -1.54 10.63 6.06
CA TRP A 86 -0.49 9.70 5.64
C TRP A 86 0.52 9.35 6.76
N GLU A 87 0.66 10.18 7.80
CA GLU A 87 1.66 9.96 8.87
C GLU A 87 1.30 8.83 9.82
N TRP A 88 0.00 8.62 10.03
CA TRP A 88 -0.51 7.68 11.03
C TRP A 88 -1.32 6.54 10.43
N THR A 89 -1.80 6.70 9.20
CA THR A 89 -2.59 5.66 8.54
C THR A 89 -1.71 4.47 8.16
N GLU A 90 -2.31 3.28 8.14
CA GLU A 90 -1.73 2.14 7.46
C GLU A 90 -2.50 1.75 6.20
N MET A 91 -1.85 0.90 5.44
CA MET A 91 -2.44 0.14 4.35
C MET A 91 -1.74 -1.20 4.31
N TYR A 92 -2.47 -2.29 4.10
CA TYR A 92 -1.85 -3.60 3.95
C TYR A 92 -2.14 -4.23 2.60
N LEU A 93 -1.27 -5.16 2.21
CA LEU A 93 -1.34 -5.86 0.95
C LEU A 93 -2.23 -7.10 1.09
N LEU A 94 -3.26 -7.18 0.24
CA LEU A 94 -4.05 -8.40 0.09
C LEU A 94 -3.23 -9.52 -0.57
N GLY A 95 -2.18 -9.14 -1.31
CA GLY A 95 -1.18 -10.04 -1.88
C GLY A 95 -0.92 -9.76 -3.37
N PRO A 96 0.05 -10.48 -3.96
CA PRO A 96 0.28 -10.44 -5.38
C PRO A 96 -0.93 -11.01 -6.12
N THR A 97 -1.54 -10.19 -6.97
CA THR A 97 -2.70 -10.56 -7.78
C THR A 97 -2.27 -11.23 -9.08
N PHE A 98 -1.11 -10.82 -9.61
CA PHE A 98 -0.54 -11.42 -10.81
C PHE A 98 0.99 -11.26 -10.80
N CYS A 99 1.68 -12.39 -10.98
CA CYS A 99 3.13 -12.46 -11.02
C CYS A 99 3.57 -13.06 -12.36
N PRO A 100 3.76 -12.25 -13.41
CA PRO A 100 4.09 -12.77 -14.73
C PRO A 100 5.51 -13.35 -14.78
N PRO A 101 5.75 -14.40 -15.59
CA PRO A 101 7.10 -14.87 -15.86
C PRO A 101 7.84 -13.86 -16.76
N ARG A 102 8.90 -13.25 -16.21
CA ARG A 102 9.89 -12.35 -16.84
C ARG A 102 9.32 -11.09 -17.52
N GLU A 103 10.05 -9.98 -17.32
CA GLU A 103 9.93 -8.67 -17.98
C GLU A 103 8.62 -7.86 -17.83
N ARG A 104 7.52 -8.45 -17.36
CA ARG A 104 6.27 -7.72 -17.08
C ARG A 104 6.17 -7.28 -15.61
N PRO A 105 5.48 -6.17 -15.31
CA PRO A 105 5.24 -5.76 -13.92
C PRO A 105 4.39 -6.78 -13.16
N GLY A 106 4.73 -6.98 -11.89
CA GLY A 106 3.84 -7.65 -10.95
C GLY A 106 2.69 -6.73 -10.58
N LEU A 107 1.49 -7.31 -10.39
CA LEU A 107 0.31 -6.59 -9.91
C LEU A 107 0.08 -6.93 -8.44
N TYR A 108 -0.04 -5.91 -7.61
CA TYR A 108 -0.21 -6.00 -6.16
C TYR A 108 -1.50 -5.30 -5.76
N SER A 109 -2.39 -6.00 -5.05
CA SER A 109 -3.63 -5.41 -4.56
C SER A 109 -3.47 -4.91 -3.14
N ASN A 110 -3.90 -3.68 -2.91
CA ASN A 110 -3.94 -3.05 -1.60
C ASN A 110 -5.36 -2.97 -1.06
N ASN A 111 -5.48 -3.05 0.26
CA ASN A 111 -6.74 -2.76 0.93
C ASN A 111 -7.01 -1.24 0.99
N SER A 112 -8.18 -0.85 1.50
CA SER A 112 -8.45 0.51 1.99
C SER A 112 -7.50 0.84 3.15
N ALA A 113 -7.30 2.14 3.38
CA ALA A 113 -6.53 2.64 4.52
C ALA A 113 -7.27 2.42 5.86
N THR A 114 -6.57 2.55 7.00
CA THR A 114 -7.10 2.27 8.36
C THR A 114 -8.56 2.72 8.53
N ILE A 115 -9.32 1.88 9.22
CA ILE A 115 -10.78 1.90 9.33
C ILE A 115 -11.40 1.84 7.93
N ASP A 116 -11.25 0.67 7.30
CA ASP A 116 -11.59 0.44 5.89
C ASP A 116 -13.02 0.82 5.51
N TYR A 117 -13.96 0.76 6.46
CA TYR A 117 -15.36 1.11 6.31
C TYR A 117 -15.70 2.60 6.54
N TYR A 118 -14.79 3.40 7.13
CA TYR A 118 -15.03 4.82 7.43
C TYR A 118 -13.79 5.69 7.18
N GLY A 119 -13.84 6.50 6.11
CA GLY A 119 -12.74 7.39 5.71
C GLY A 119 -12.79 8.80 6.31
N GLY A 120 -13.72 9.13 7.22
CA GLY A 120 -13.93 10.51 7.67
C GLY A 120 -12.73 11.15 8.40
N PHE A 121 -11.81 10.33 8.93
CA PHE A 121 -10.58 10.80 9.58
C PHE A 121 -9.46 11.12 8.59
N ARG A 122 -9.58 10.70 7.33
CA ARG A 122 -8.57 10.82 6.28
C ARG A 122 -9.16 11.40 5.00
N PRO A 123 -9.58 12.67 5.00
CA PRO A 123 -10.17 13.29 3.81
C PRO A 123 -9.21 13.27 2.61
N GLY A 124 -9.79 13.39 1.42
CA GLY A 124 -9.08 13.29 0.14
C GLY A 124 -9.30 11.98 -0.60
N ASP A 125 -8.51 11.74 -1.66
CA ASP A 125 -8.60 10.53 -2.46
C ASP A 125 -7.77 9.37 -1.89
N ASN A 126 -6.80 9.65 -1.03
CA ASN A 126 -5.95 8.67 -0.35
C ASN A 126 -5.26 7.67 -1.30
N LEU A 127 -4.67 8.12 -2.42
CA LEU A 127 -3.92 7.22 -3.30
C LEU A 127 -2.73 6.60 -2.54
N PHE A 128 -2.48 5.29 -2.51
CA PHE A 128 -3.00 4.21 -3.37
C PHE A 128 -4.02 3.28 -2.67
N ALA A 129 -4.94 3.82 -1.89
CA ALA A 129 -5.93 3.03 -1.16
C ALA A 129 -6.94 2.31 -2.05
N ALA A 130 -7.24 1.07 -1.66
CA ALA A 130 -8.13 0.15 -2.35
C ALA A 130 -7.83 0.08 -3.86
N SER A 131 -6.57 -0.17 -4.19
CA SER A 131 -6.09 -0.15 -5.56
C SER A 131 -5.19 -1.33 -5.94
N ILE A 132 -5.01 -1.50 -7.25
CA ILE A 132 -4.01 -2.41 -7.82
C ILE A 132 -2.81 -1.58 -8.25
N ILE A 133 -1.60 -2.01 -7.88
CA ILE A 133 -0.33 -1.33 -8.17
C ILE A 133 0.52 -2.23 -9.08
N ALA A 134 1.03 -1.67 -10.17
CA ALA A 134 1.92 -2.36 -11.11
C ALA A 134 3.39 -1.98 -10.85
N LEU A 135 4.19 -2.91 -10.34
CA LEU A 135 5.61 -2.68 -10.02
C LEU A 135 6.55 -3.58 -10.82
N ASN A 136 7.68 -3.01 -11.23
CA ASN A 136 8.81 -3.79 -11.70
C ASN A 136 9.50 -4.46 -10.50
N ALA A 137 9.46 -5.79 -10.44
CA ALA A 137 9.99 -6.54 -9.31
C ALA A 137 11.51 -6.40 -9.11
N SER A 138 12.28 -6.06 -10.14
CA SER A 138 13.74 -5.87 -9.99
C SER A 138 14.09 -4.53 -9.36
N THR A 139 13.27 -3.49 -9.57
CA THR A 139 13.60 -2.11 -9.18
C THR A 139 12.65 -1.50 -8.15
N GLY A 140 11.47 -2.09 -7.94
CA GLY A 140 10.41 -1.52 -7.10
C GLY A 140 9.72 -0.30 -7.71
N LYS A 141 10.13 0.13 -8.91
CA LYS A 141 9.52 1.27 -9.59
C LYS A 141 8.25 0.84 -10.31
N GLY A 142 7.28 1.75 -10.40
CA GLY A 142 6.20 1.62 -11.37
C GLY A 142 6.78 1.38 -12.77
N HIS A 143 6.14 0.52 -13.57
CA HIS A 143 6.66 0.18 -14.89
C HIS A 143 6.54 1.40 -15.84
N GLY A 144 7.69 2.05 -16.06
CA GLY A 144 8.10 2.88 -17.20
C GLY A 144 7.11 3.90 -17.77
N THR A 145 7.40 5.20 -17.60
CA THR A 145 7.05 6.35 -18.50
C THR A 145 5.61 6.52 -19.00
N SER A 146 4.69 5.63 -18.67
CA SER A 146 3.26 5.68 -18.94
C SER A 146 2.66 4.51 -18.14
N SER A 147 1.82 4.76 -17.13
CA SER A 147 0.90 3.79 -16.51
C SER A 147 1.36 3.06 -15.24
N LEU A 148 1.37 3.74 -14.08
CA LEU A 148 0.88 3.06 -12.87
C LEU A 148 -0.64 2.90 -13.05
N CYS A 149 -1.12 1.72 -13.46
CA CYS A 149 -2.56 1.47 -13.58
C CYS A 149 -3.15 1.21 -12.19
N ILE A 150 -3.74 2.24 -11.61
CA ILE A 150 -4.48 2.17 -10.34
C ILE A 150 -5.92 1.82 -10.70
N MET A 151 -6.41 0.64 -10.32
CA MET A 151 -7.85 0.36 -10.34
C MET A 151 -8.41 0.55 -8.95
N ARG A 152 -9.09 1.68 -8.71
CA ARG A 152 -9.67 2.03 -7.40
C ARG A 152 -11.02 1.37 -7.17
N PHE A 153 -11.21 0.81 -5.98
CA PHE A 153 -12.48 0.31 -5.48
C PHE A 153 -12.78 0.94 -4.10
N GLY A 154 -13.37 2.14 -4.05
CA GLY A 154 -13.60 2.80 -2.75
C GLY A 154 -14.61 3.94 -2.75
N THR A 155 -15.14 4.23 -1.56
CA THR A 155 -16.05 5.33 -1.26
C THR A 155 -15.24 6.57 -0.84
N SER A 156 -15.16 7.60 -1.70
CA SER A 156 -14.59 8.90 -1.30
C SER A 156 -15.68 9.78 -0.70
N ILE A 157 -15.43 10.40 0.45
CA ILE A 157 -16.27 11.47 1.01
C ILE A 157 -15.66 12.80 0.54
N HIS A 158 -16.18 13.35 -0.55
CA HIS A 158 -15.86 14.71 -0.97
C HIS A 158 -16.68 15.72 -0.14
N GLN A 159 -16.05 16.42 0.80
CA GLN A 159 -16.65 17.60 1.43
C GLN A 159 -16.56 18.80 0.47
N ARG A 160 -17.40 18.83 -0.56
CA ARG A 160 -17.84 20.10 -1.15
C ARG A 160 -19.30 20.29 -0.77
N HIS A 161 -19.60 21.47 -0.24
CA HIS A 161 -20.94 21.88 0.17
C HIS A 161 -22.03 21.38 -0.80
N GLN A 162 -23.04 20.73 -0.22
CA GLN A 162 -24.30 20.23 -0.83
C GLN A 162 -24.24 18.79 -1.40
N SER A 163 -25.02 17.90 -0.76
CA SER A 163 -25.50 16.58 -1.23
C SER A 163 -24.54 15.38 -1.10
N HIS A 164 -24.89 14.45 -0.22
CA HIS A 164 -24.21 13.15 -0.05
C HIS A 164 -24.55 12.20 -1.20
N TRP A 165 -23.55 11.83 -2.00
CA TRP A 165 -23.64 10.74 -2.97
C TRP A 165 -22.40 9.84 -2.84
N ILE A 166 -22.63 8.53 -2.72
CA ILE A 166 -21.57 7.52 -2.82
C ILE A 166 -21.32 7.27 -4.30
N LEU A 167 -20.20 7.76 -4.83
CA LEU A 167 -19.82 7.54 -6.22
C LEU A 167 -18.80 6.39 -6.29
N MET A 168 -19.21 5.21 -6.77
CA MET A 168 -18.28 4.17 -7.20
C MET A 168 -17.73 4.58 -8.58
N SER A 169 -16.47 5.01 -8.62
CA SER A 169 -15.80 5.37 -9.87
C SER A 169 -14.60 4.45 -10.11
N MET A 170 -14.63 3.73 -11.24
CA MET A 170 -13.49 2.97 -11.73
C MET A 170 -12.62 3.93 -12.56
N VAL A 171 -11.62 4.53 -11.93
CA VAL A 171 -10.66 5.41 -12.61
C VAL A 171 -9.38 4.62 -12.81
N ALA A 172 -9.09 4.24 -14.06
CA ALA A 172 -7.75 3.82 -14.43
C ALA A 172 -6.90 5.09 -14.56
N ILE A 173 -6.15 5.39 -13.50
CA ILE A 173 -5.17 6.48 -13.56
C ILE A 173 -3.98 5.94 -14.35
N PHE A 174 -3.56 6.67 -15.37
CA PHE A 174 -2.37 6.35 -16.16
C PHE A 174 -1.36 7.48 -15.93
N LEU A 175 -0.31 7.21 -15.15
CA LEU A 175 0.78 8.18 -14.93
C LEU A 175 1.53 8.44 -16.24
N GLN A 176 1.65 9.69 -16.70
CA GLN A 176 2.55 10.07 -17.80
C GLN A 176 3.97 10.34 -17.29
#